data_AF-A0A2J4R1F1-F1
#
_entry.id   AF-A0A2J4R1F1-F1
#
_cell.length_a   1.000
_cell.length_b   1.000
_cell.length_c   1.000
_cell.angle_alpha   90.00
_cell.angle_beta   90.00
_cell.angle_gamma   90.00
#
_symmetry.space_group_name_H-M   'P 1'
#
loop_
_entity.id
_entity.type
_entity.pdbx_description
1 polymer ?
#
loop_
_entity_poly.entity_id
_entity_poly.type
_entity_poly.pdbx_seq_one_letter_code
_entity_poly.pdbx_strand_id
1 'polypeptide(L)' 'MKKRRVVIGVLGTVLDKRGKRANRFKKWRPTVGLCQQADFPVDRLELLHQ' A
#
# COMPACT_ATOMS: atom_id res chain seq x y z
N MET A 1 23.25 -0.35 -11.89
CA MET A 1 22.02 0.44 -11.60
C MET A 1 21.04 -0.43 -10.82
N LYS A 2 20.41 0.07 -9.76
CA LYS A 2 19.37 -0.69 -9.01
C LYS A 2 18.09 -0.75 -9.85
N LYS A 3 17.53 -1.95 -10.05
CA LYS A 3 16.25 -2.11 -10.76
C LYS A 3 15.14 -1.45 -9.94
N ARG A 4 14.25 -0.71 -10.60
CA ARG A 4 13.05 -0.14 -9.95
C ARG A 4 12.07 -1.24 -9.62
N ARG A 5 11.61 -1.26 -8.37
CA ARG A 5 10.58 -2.18 -7.87
C ARG A 5 9.21 -1.53 -8.03
N VAL A 6 8.49 -1.97 -9.05
CA VAL A 6 7.11 -1.57 -9.31
C VAL A 6 6.19 -2.68 -8.81
N VAL A 7 5.29 -2.34 -7.90
CA VAL A 7 4.24 -3.25 -7.41
C VAL A 7 2.93 -2.89 -8.08
N ILE A 8 2.20 -3.91 -8.55
CA ILE A 8 0.85 -3.76 -9.10
C ILE A 8 -0.12 -4.40 -8.12
N GLY A 9 -1.14 -3.64 -7.70
CA GLY A 9 -2.16 -4.11 -6.76
C GLY A 9 -3.55 -3.70 -7.22
N VAL A 10 -4.56 -4.43 -6.75
CA VAL A 10 -5.98 -4.06 -6.96
C VAL A 10 -6.49 -3.40 -5.69
N LEU A 11 -7.19 -2.27 -5.80
CA LEU A 11 -7.72 -1.54 -4.66
C LEU A 11 -8.79 -2.39 -3.92
N GLY A 12 -8.49 -2.80 -2.69
CA GLY A 12 -9.43 -3.48 -1.82
C GLY A 12 -10.44 -2.50 -1.19
N THR A 13 -11.73 -2.67 -1.44
CA THR A 13 -12.76 -1.76 -0.90
C THR A 13 -13.08 -1.98 0.58
N VAL A 14 -12.70 -3.13 1.15
CA VAL A 14 -13.03 -3.52 2.53
C VAL A 14 -11.95 -3.09 3.52
N LEU A 15 -10.69 -3.48 3.28
CA LEU A 15 -9.58 -3.24 4.21
C LEU A 15 -8.87 -1.92 3.93
N ASP A 16 -8.59 -1.57 2.67
CA ASP A 16 -7.87 -0.33 2.35
C ASP A 16 -8.70 0.94 2.56
N LYS A 17 -10.03 0.83 2.58
CA LYS A 17 -10.96 1.93 2.91
C LYS A 17 -10.91 2.34 4.40
N ARG A 18 -10.39 1.49 5.29
CA ARG A 18 -10.34 1.72 6.74
C ARG A 18 -9.24 2.73 7.09
N GLY A 19 -9.16 3.13 8.38
CA GLY A 19 -8.05 3.93 8.89
C GLY A 19 -7.94 5.32 8.26
N LYS A 20 -8.94 6.18 8.50
CA LYS A 20 -8.95 7.58 8.03
C LYS A 20 -8.64 8.55 9.17
N ARG A 21 -8.10 9.72 8.84
CA ARG A 21 -7.82 10.84 9.78
C ARG A 21 -7.00 10.36 11.00
N ALA A 22 -7.46 10.64 12.22
CA ALA A 22 -6.83 10.25 13.47
C ALA A 22 -6.66 8.72 13.64
N ASN A 23 -7.37 7.91 12.86
CA ASN A 23 -7.27 6.45 12.90
C ASN A 23 -6.36 5.88 11.80
N ARG A 24 -5.57 6.72 11.11
CA ARG A 24 -4.73 6.34 9.95
C ARG A 24 -3.87 5.10 10.21
N PHE A 25 -3.25 5.02 11.38
CA PHE A 25 -2.36 3.92 11.77
C PHE A 25 -3.00 2.94 12.76
N LYS A 26 -4.28 3.13 13.11
CA LYS A 26 -4.99 2.27 14.08
C LYS A 26 -5.72 1.10 13.43
N LYS A 27 -5.78 1.07 12.09
CA LYS A 27 -6.42 -0.01 11.33
C LYS A 27 -5.46 -0.45 10.23
N TRP A 28 -5.31 -1.75 10.10
CA TRP A 28 -4.50 -2.34 9.05
C TRP A 28 -5.12 -2.11 7.67
N ARG A 29 -4.29 -1.67 6.72
CA ARG A 29 -4.62 -1.41 5.31
C ARG A 29 -3.55 -2.12 4.48
N PRO A 30 -3.86 -3.23 3.79
CA PRO A 30 -2.88 -4.04 3.06
C PRO A 30 -1.99 -3.24 2.11
N THR A 31 -2.58 -2.36 1.30
CA THR A 31 -1.84 -1.51 0.35
C THR A 31 -0.83 -0.60 1.05
N VAL A 32 -1.17 -0.09 2.25
CA VAL A 32 -0.25 0.74 3.04
C VAL A 32 0.81 -0.11 3.73
N GLY A 33 0.42 -1.24 4.32
CA GLY A 33 1.34 -2.13 5.04
C GLY A 33 2.43 -2.71 4.13
N LEU A 34 2.10 -2.98 2.87
CA LEU A 34 3.06 -3.34 1.83
C LEU A 34 4.17 -2.27 1.70
N CYS A 35 3.82 -0.99 1.68
CA CYS A 35 4.77 0.12 1.55
C CYS A 35 5.55 0.43 2.83
N GLN A 36 5.24 -0.24 3.95
CA GLN A 36 5.89 -0.02 5.26
C GLN A 36 6.97 -1.07 5.58
N GLN A 37 7.27 -1.98 4.66
CA GLN A 37 8.29 -3.01 4.84
C GLN A 37 9.70 -2.42 4.67
N ALA A 38 10.49 -2.39 5.74
CA ALA A 38 11.84 -1.81 5.75
C ALA A 38 12.78 -2.49 4.73
N ASP A 39 12.71 -3.82 4.64
CA ASP A 39 13.55 -4.62 3.74
C ASP A 39 13.01 -4.70 2.31
N PHE A 40 11.83 -4.11 2.07
CA PHE A 40 11.16 -4.12 0.78
C PHE A 40 10.76 -2.71 0.31
N PRO A 41 11.75 -1.83 0.03
CA PRO A 41 11.46 -0.51 -0.52
C PRO A 41 10.75 -0.62 -1.88
N VAL A 42 9.55 -0.05 -1.96
CA VAL A 42 8.75 0.02 -3.19
C VAL A 42 9.01 1.37 -3.85
N ASP A 43 9.46 1.37 -5.10
CA ASP A 43 9.72 2.60 -5.84
C ASP A 43 8.43 3.17 -6.46
N ARG A 44 7.50 2.29 -6.86
CA ARG A 44 6.19 2.66 -7.37
C ARG A 44 5.14 1.62 -7.05
N LEU A 45 3.95 2.08 -6.73
CA LEU A 45 2.75 1.27 -6.56
C LEU A 45 1.69 1.69 -7.60
N GLU A 46 1.39 0.81 -8.54
CA GLU A 46 0.30 0.96 -9.50
C GLU A 46 -0.95 0.30 -8.92
N LEU A 47 -1.96 1.11 -8.59
CA LEU A 47 -3.18 0.62 -7.96
C LEU A 47 -4.33 0.61 -8.95
N LEU A 48 -4.74 -0.59 -9.36
CA LEU A 48 -5.85 -0.82 -10.26
C LEU A 48 -7.17 -0.67 -9.52
N HIS A 49 -8.09 0.10 -10.08
CA HIS A 49 -9.45 0.27 -9.61
C HIS A 49 -10.40 0.40 -10.82
N GLN A 50 -11.70 0.21 -10.60
CA GLN A 50 -12.75 0.49 -11.58
C GLN A 50 -13.14 1.96 -11.57
#